data_AF-A0A970YS75-F1
#
_entry.id   AF-A0A970YS75-F1
#
_cell.length_a   1.000
_cell.length_b   1.000
_cell.length_c   1.000
_cell.angle_alpha   90.00
_cell.angle_beta   90.00
_cell.angle_gamma   90.00
#
_symmetry.space_group_name_H-M   'P 1'
#
loop_
_entity.id
_entity.type
_entity.pdbx_description
1 polymer ?
#
loop_
_entity_poly.entity_id
_entity_poly.type
_entity_poly.pdbx_seq_one_letter_code
_entity_poly.pdbx_strand_id
1 'polypeptide(L)'
;MKDYNFFSIYSKKSNRRHDFRSPYFLATIVILLFILLTAGLMARNILLEKQINRDTAALAALQGAADYLEAMELHTRQLTMEQYDEKASLALDKLNRAKVLGADFLTEISAKIPTVVTVHGISMDISTLSMDVTAPNRKAVAELQLRLKESPFIGDAHVSSVTTDEEGGGVSATVQCTIVKGGAAQ
;
A
#
# COMPACT_ATOMS: atom_id res chain seq x y z
N MET A 1 -20.99 104.09 -21.97
CA MET A 1 -22.00 103.02 -22.16
C MET A 1 -21.30 101.69 -21.89
N LYS A 2 -21.96 100.73 -21.23
CA LYS A 2 -21.36 99.43 -20.85
C LYS A 2 -21.32 98.51 -22.06
N ASP A 3 -20.12 98.16 -22.53
CA ASP A 3 -19.93 97.16 -23.57
C ASP A 3 -20.22 95.76 -23.01
N TYR A 4 -21.30 95.15 -23.50
CA TYR A 4 -21.63 93.77 -23.17
C TYR A 4 -20.78 92.84 -24.02
N ASN A 5 -19.89 92.09 -23.36
CA ASN A 5 -19.07 91.08 -24.03
C ASN A 5 -19.86 89.77 -24.21
N PHE A 6 -20.49 89.62 -25.38
CA PHE A 6 -21.29 88.46 -25.80
C PHE A 6 -20.50 87.15 -25.94
N PHE A 7 -19.16 87.21 -25.94
CA PHE A 7 -18.29 86.04 -26.03
C PHE A 7 -17.80 85.52 -24.67
N SER A 8 -18.22 86.15 -23.55
CA SER A 8 -17.89 85.68 -22.21
C SER A 8 -18.35 84.24 -21.93
N ILE A 9 -19.49 83.83 -22.52
CA ILE A 9 -20.02 82.46 -22.48
C ILE A 9 -19.06 81.45 -23.14
N TYR A 10 -18.37 81.85 -24.21
CA TYR A 10 -17.44 81.00 -24.94
C TYR A 10 -16.00 81.06 -24.39
N SER A 11 -15.64 82.12 -23.65
CA SER A 11 -14.33 82.21 -22.96
C SER A 11 -14.20 81.23 -21.77
N LYS A 12 -15.30 80.65 -21.30
CA LYS A 12 -15.32 79.73 -20.15
C LYS A 12 -14.95 78.28 -20.52
N LYS A 13 -14.03 78.10 -21.46
CA LYS A 13 -13.58 76.77 -21.91
C LYS A 13 -12.07 76.69 -22.12
N SER A 14 -11.29 77.04 -21.11
CA SER A 14 -9.88 76.64 -21.03
C SER A 14 -9.38 76.60 -19.59
N ASN A 15 -10.13 75.93 -18.70
CA ASN A 15 -9.55 75.47 -17.43
C ASN A 15 -10.38 74.32 -16.83
N ARG A 16 -10.67 73.28 -17.62
CA ARG A 16 -10.98 71.97 -17.01
C ARG A 16 -9.67 71.45 -16.44
N ARG A 17 -9.32 71.91 -15.23
CA ARG A 17 -8.40 71.16 -14.38
C ARG A 17 -9.03 69.78 -14.24
N HIS A 18 -8.33 68.74 -14.69
CA HIS A 18 -8.77 67.37 -14.42
C HIS A 18 -8.91 67.26 -12.90
N ASP A 19 -10.15 67.11 -12.45
CA ASP A 19 -10.39 66.87 -11.04
C ASP A 19 -10.04 65.42 -10.77
N PHE A 20 -8.82 65.21 -10.27
CA PHE A 20 -8.30 63.90 -9.89
C PHE A 20 -9.15 63.22 -8.80
N ARG A 21 -10.09 63.95 -8.16
CA ARG A 21 -11.05 63.43 -7.18
C ARG A 21 -12.43 63.13 -7.76
N SER A 22 -12.65 63.34 -9.05
CA SER A 22 -13.91 62.97 -9.70
C SER A 22 -14.09 61.45 -9.75
N PRO A 23 -15.28 60.91 -9.41
CA PRO A 23 -15.52 59.47 -9.43
C PRO A 23 -15.35 58.86 -10.84
N TYR A 24 -15.60 59.64 -11.90
CA TYR A 24 -15.41 59.21 -13.28
C TYR A 24 -13.94 59.04 -13.65
N PHE A 25 -13.04 59.88 -13.14
CA PHE A 25 -11.60 59.77 -13.37
C PHE A 25 -10.99 58.59 -12.60
N LEU A 26 -11.48 58.33 -11.38
CA LEU A 26 -11.08 57.16 -10.63
C LEU A 26 -11.55 55.86 -11.32
N ALA A 27 -12.78 55.83 -11.85
CA ALA A 27 -13.32 54.69 -12.56
C ALA A 27 -12.52 54.35 -13.84
N THR A 28 -12.07 55.35 -14.61
CA THR A 28 -11.27 55.10 -15.82
C THR A 28 -9.89 54.51 -15.50
N ILE A 29 -9.25 54.95 -14.42
CA ILE A 29 -7.98 54.37 -13.96
C ILE A 29 -8.16 52.91 -13.53
N VAL A 30 -9.21 52.61 -12.77
CA VAL A 30 -9.49 51.23 -12.33
C VAL A 30 -9.74 50.30 -13.52
N ILE A 31 -10.51 50.74 -14.52
CA ILE A 31 -10.76 49.96 -15.74
C ILE A 31 -9.46 49.74 -16.52
N LEU A 32 -8.64 50.77 -16.67
CA LEU A 32 -7.37 50.67 -17.39
C LEU A 32 -6.39 49.72 -16.68
N LEU A 33 -6.35 49.77 -15.34
CA LEU A 33 -5.56 48.84 -14.54
C LEU A 33 -6.06 47.40 -14.68
N PHE A 34 -7.38 47.19 -14.76
CA PHE A 34 -7.96 45.86 -14.99
C PHE A 34 -7.58 45.31 -16.37
N ILE A 35 -7.61 46.14 -17.42
CA ILE A 35 -7.19 45.78 -18.78
C ILE A 35 -5.70 45.43 -18.82
N LEU A 36 -4.84 46.18 -18.12
CA LEU A 36 -3.41 45.88 -18.05
C LEU A 36 -3.12 44.57 -17.30
N LEU A 37 -3.85 44.30 -16.22
CA LEU A 37 -3.73 43.04 -15.48
C LEU A 37 -4.16 41.85 -16.32
N THR A 38 -5.30 41.93 -17.01
CA THR A 38 -5.78 40.83 -17.87
C THR A 38 -4.85 40.61 -19.06
N ALA A 39 -4.35 41.66 -19.70
CA ALA A 39 -3.36 41.56 -20.77
C ALA A 39 -2.03 40.93 -20.27
N GLY A 40 -1.56 41.30 -19.08
CA GLY A 40 -0.36 40.72 -18.48
C GLY A 40 -0.51 39.22 -18.17
N LEU A 41 -1.66 38.82 -17.64
CA LEU A 41 -1.97 37.40 -17.41
C LEU A 41 -2.05 36.61 -18.72
N MET A 42 -2.66 37.17 -19.76
CA MET A 42 -2.75 36.54 -21.07
C MET A 42 -1.37 36.37 -21.72
N ALA A 43 -0.52 37.41 -21.67
CA ALA A 43 0.85 37.33 -22.17
C ALA A 43 1.68 36.26 -21.43
N ARG A 44 1.54 36.19 -20.10
CA ARG A 44 2.18 35.14 -19.29
C ARG A 44 1.70 33.75 -19.71
N ASN A 45 0.40 33.55 -19.88
CA ASN A 45 -0.15 32.24 -20.28
C ASN A 45 0.39 31.79 -21.64
N ILE A 46 0.47 32.69 -22.62
CA ILE A 46 1.01 32.38 -23.96
C ILE A 46 2.50 31.99 -23.88
N LEU A 47 3.28 32.67 -23.03
CA LEU A 47 4.70 32.31 -22.82
C LEU A 47 4.85 30.94 -22.15
N LEU A 48 4.04 30.64 -21.14
CA LEU A 48 4.02 29.35 -20.46
C LEU A 48 3.62 28.22 -21.44
N GLU A 49 2.59 28.43 -22.26
CA GLU A 49 2.15 27.46 -23.25
C GLU A 49 3.25 27.14 -24.28
N LYS A 50 4.01 28.16 -24.71
CA LYS A 50 5.17 27.94 -25.60
C LYS A 50 6.30 27.17 -24.93
N GLN A 51 6.57 27.43 -23.66
CA GLN A 51 7.59 26.70 -22.91
C GLN A 51 7.18 25.23 -22.75
N ILE A 52 5.93 24.99 -22.36
CA ILE A 52 5.36 23.64 -22.26
C ILE A 52 5.47 22.92 -23.60
N ASN A 53 5.06 23.54 -24.71
CA ASN A 53 5.13 22.93 -26.04
C ASN A 53 6.56 22.63 -26.51
N ARG A 54 7.54 23.47 -26.13
CA ARG A 54 8.95 23.22 -26.44
C ARG A 54 9.50 22.04 -25.64
N ASP A 55 9.18 22.01 -24.35
CA ASP A 55 9.69 21.00 -23.44
C ASP A 55 9.03 19.63 -23.71
N THR A 56 7.74 19.60 -24.09
CA THR A 56 7.06 18.39 -24.56
C THR A 56 7.62 17.89 -25.88
N ALA A 57 7.95 18.77 -26.83
CA ALA A 57 8.59 18.39 -28.09
C ALA A 57 10.01 17.83 -27.86
N ALA A 58 10.77 18.41 -26.94
CA ALA A 58 12.09 17.90 -26.54
C ALA A 58 11.98 16.53 -25.88
N LEU A 59 11.02 16.34 -24.97
CA LEU A 59 10.73 15.04 -24.34
C LEU A 59 10.32 13.98 -25.36
N ALA A 60 9.46 14.32 -26.33
CA ALA A 60 9.06 13.39 -27.39
C ALA A 60 10.24 12.97 -28.27
N ALA A 61 11.16 13.90 -28.57
CA ALA A 61 12.37 13.59 -29.32
C ALA A 61 13.34 12.68 -28.53
N LEU A 62 13.45 12.90 -27.21
CA LEU A 62 14.21 12.02 -26.31
C LEU A 62 13.58 10.62 -26.19
N GLN A 63 12.26 10.53 -26.11
CA GLN A 63 11.54 9.25 -26.06
C GLN A 63 11.67 8.44 -27.36
N GLY A 64 11.86 9.12 -28.49
CA GLY A 64 12.14 8.48 -29.79
C GLY A 64 13.62 8.15 -30.02
N ALA A 65 14.53 8.56 -29.12
CA ALA A 65 15.94 8.24 -29.23
C ALA A 65 16.17 6.74 -28.94
N ALA A 66 17.06 6.12 -29.73
CA ALA A 66 17.38 4.70 -29.61
C ALA A 66 17.81 4.33 -28.18
N ASP A 67 18.61 5.18 -27.53
CA ASP A 67 19.11 4.98 -26.17
C ASP A 67 17.97 4.92 -25.13
N TYR A 68 16.89 5.68 -25.33
CA TYR A 68 15.74 5.66 -24.42
C TYR A 68 14.94 4.37 -24.59
N LEU A 69 14.74 3.92 -25.83
CA LEU A 69 14.06 2.65 -26.11
C LEU A 69 14.87 1.46 -25.57
N GLU A 70 16.20 1.47 -25.73
CA GLU A 70 17.10 0.46 -25.18
C GLU A 70 17.06 0.44 -23.65
N ALA A 71 17.10 1.62 -23.01
CA ALA A 71 16.98 1.72 -21.55
C ALA A 71 15.61 1.20 -21.05
N MET A 72 14.53 1.48 -21.78
CA MET A 72 13.19 1.01 -21.44
C MET A 72 13.05 -0.51 -21.61
N GLU A 73 13.67 -1.07 -22.65
CA GLU A 73 13.72 -2.52 -22.85
C GLU A 73 14.53 -3.21 -21.74
N LEU A 74 15.71 -2.66 -21.40
CA LEU A 74 16.54 -3.18 -20.32
C LEU A 74 15.79 -3.16 -18.98
N HIS A 75 15.12 -2.04 -18.67
CA HIS A 75 14.31 -1.90 -17.46
C HIS A 75 13.16 -2.91 -17.43
N THR A 76 12.49 -3.14 -18.56
CA THR A 76 11.41 -4.14 -18.66
C THR A 76 11.93 -5.55 -18.42
N ARG A 77 13.11 -5.89 -18.95
CA ARG A 77 13.78 -7.17 -18.71
C ARG A 77 14.18 -7.33 -17.24
N GLN A 78 14.71 -6.30 -16.61
CA GLN A 78 15.04 -6.30 -15.18
C GLN A 78 13.79 -6.55 -14.31
N LEU A 79 12.71 -5.82 -14.57
CA LEU A 79 11.45 -6.00 -13.84
C LEU A 79 10.92 -7.44 -13.98
N THR A 80 11.05 -8.00 -15.19
CA THR A 80 10.66 -9.39 -15.45
C THR A 80 11.53 -10.37 -14.65
N MET A 81 12.85 -10.15 -14.62
CA MET A 81 13.79 -10.98 -13.84
C MET A 81 13.51 -10.92 -12.33
N GLU A 82 13.24 -9.74 -11.79
CA GLU A 82 12.87 -9.57 -10.37
C GLU A 82 11.59 -10.35 -10.03
N GLN A 83 10.57 -10.31 -10.89
CA GLN A 83 9.35 -11.09 -10.70
C GLN A 83 9.60 -12.60 -10.74
N TYR A 84 10.53 -13.07 -11.58
CA TYR A 84 10.91 -14.48 -11.61
C TYR A 84 11.65 -14.89 -10.34
N ASP A 85 12.57 -14.06 -9.84
CA ASP A 85 13.32 -14.33 -8.62
C ASP A 85 12.41 -14.35 -7.38
N GLU A 86 11.44 -13.44 -7.30
CA GLU A 86 10.43 -13.44 -6.26
C GLU A 86 9.61 -14.74 -6.27
N LYS A 87 9.14 -15.18 -7.45
CA LYS A 87 8.38 -16.43 -7.55
C LYS A 87 9.24 -17.67 -7.24
N ALA A 88 10.49 -17.67 -7.68
CA ALA A 88 11.43 -18.76 -7.43
C ALA A 88 11.78 -18.87 -5.94
N SER A 89 12.05 -17.75 -5.27
CA SER A 89 12.31 -17.71 -3.82
C SER A 89 11.09 -18.15 -3.02
N LEU A 90 9.88 -17.73 -3.38
CA LEU A 90 8.64 -18.21 -2.76
C LEU A 90 8.43 -19.72 -2.96
N ALA A 91 8.75 -20.25 -4.14
CA ALA A 91 8.66 -21.68 -4.42
C ALA A 91 9.69 -22.47 -3.60
N LEU A 92 10.92 -21.96 -3.51
CA LEU A 92 11.99 -22.56 -2.71
C LEU A 92 11.64 -22.57 -1.21
N ASP A 93 11.09 -21.48 -0.69
CA ASP A 93 10.62 -21.39 0.68
C ASP A 93 9.52 -22.41 0.99
N LYS A 94 8.57 -22.60 0.07
CA LYS A 94 7.54 -23.64 0.21
C LYS A 94 8.14 -25.05 0.19
N LEU A 95 9.11 -25.31 -0.69
CA LEU A 95 9.77 -26.62 -0.78
C LEU A 95 10.61 -26.92 0.47
N ASN A 96 11.33 -25.94 0.98
CA ASN A 96 12.10 -26.07 2.22
C ASN A 96 11.18 -26.34 3.41
N ARG A 97 10.04 -25.66 3.52
CA ARG A 97 9.03 -25.97 4.56
C ARG A 97 8.46 -27.39 4.41
N ALA A 98 8.16 -27.82 3.20
CA ALA A 98 7.66 -29.17 2.95
C ALA A 98 8.69 -30.26 3.35
N LYS A 99 9.99 -30.01 3.12
CA LYS A 99 11.06 -30.91 3.55
C LYS A 99 11.16 -31.03 5.08
N VAL A 100 10.93 -29.93 5.80
CA VAL A 100 10.95 -29.89 7.27
C VAL A 100 9.76 -30.64 7.86
N LEU A 101 8.59 -30.56 7.23
CA LEU A 101 7.38 -31.30 7.62
C LEU A 101 7.42 -32.80 7.24
N GLY A 102 8.62 -33.31 6.90
CA GLY A 102 8.85 -34.69 6.47
C GLY A 102 8.80 -35.72 7.60
N ALA A 103 9.42 -36.87 7.35
CA ALA A 103 9.39 -38.03 8.25
C ALA A 103 9.86 -37.74 9.67
N ASP A 104 10.84 -36.85 9.84
CA ASP A 104 11.39 -36.49 11.17
C ASP A 104 10.36 -35.75 12.02
N PHE A 105 9.60 -34.84 11.42
CA PHE A 105 8.50 -34.13 12.10
C PHE A 105 7.42 -35.11 12.57
N LEU A 106 6.97 -35.99 11.67
CA LEU A 106 5.96 -37.00 12.02
C LEU A 106 6.45 -37.97 13.09
N THR A 107 7.72 -38.35 13.04
CA THR A 107 8.35 -39.22 14.04
C THR A 107 8.38 -38.54 15.41
N GLU A 108 8.84 -37.30 15.48
CA GLU A 108 8.90 -36.53 16.74
C GLU A 108 7.50 -36.32 17.34
N ILE A 109 6.52 -35.92 16.54
CA ILE A 109 5.14 -35.74 17.02
C ILE A 109 4.55 -37.08 17.50
N SER A 110 4.74 -38.16 16.75
CA SER A 110 4.25 -39.48 17.14
C SER A 110 4.85 -39.96 18.47
N ALA A 111 6.12 -39.66 18.73
CA ALA A 111 6.81 -40.02 19.96
C ALA A 111 6.31 -39.24 21.19
N LYS A 112 5.73 -38.04 20.99
CA LYS A 112 5.20 -37.20 22.08
C LYS A 112 3.78 -37.55 22.49
N ILE A 113 3.05 -38.32 21.68
CA ILE A 113 1.68 -38.75 22.01
C ILE A 113 1.73 -39.76 23.17
N PRO A 114 1.07 -39.49 24.32
CA PRO A 114 1.00 -40.45 25.41
C PRO A 114 0.25 -41.72 24.99
N THR A 115 0.68 -42.89 25.48
CA THR A 115 0.06 -44.19 25.18
C THR A 115 -1.40 -44.31 25.59
N VAL A 116 -1.86 -43.44 26.49
CA VAL A 116 -3.25 -43.37 26.97
C VAL A 116 -4.16 -42.51 26.09
N VAL A 117 -3.61 -41.84 25.07
CA VAL A 117 -4.37 -40.98 24.15
C VAL A 117 -4.45 -41.63 22.78
N THR A 118 -5.67 -41.73 22.24
CA THR A 118 -5.93 -42.22 20.89
C THR A 118 -6.14 -41.04 19.95
N VAL A 119 -5.42 -41.01 18.83
CA VAL A 119 -5.60 -39.99 17.79
C VAL A 119 -6.52 -40.55 16.69
N HIS A 120 -7.59 -39.83 16.39
CA HIS A 120 -8.56 -40.21 15.36
C HIS A 120 -8.27 -39.54 14.01
N GLY A 121 -7.75 -38.31 14.05
CA GLY A 121 -7.48 -37.53 12.87
C GLY A 121 -6.35 -36.55 13.11
N ILE A 122 -5.53 -36.35 12.07
CA ILE A 122 -4.49 -35.33 12.02
C ILE A 122 -4.69 -34.55 10.74
N SER A 123 -4.83 -33.23 10.87
CA SER A 123 -4.87 -32.29 9.77
C SER A 123 -3.70 -31.33 9.91
N MET A 124 -2.88 -31.20 8.87
CA MET A 124 -1.67 -30.40 8.90
C MET A 124 -1.64 -29.46 7.70
N ASP A 125 -1.31 -28.20 7.97
CA ASP A 125 -0.99 -27.17 6.99
C ASP A 125 0.44 -26.64 7.23
N ILE A 126 0.90 -25.70 6.41
CA ILE A 126 2.25 -25.13 6.43
C ILE A 126 2.61 -24.53 7.79
N SER A 127 1.64 -24.03 8.55
CA SER A 127 1.86 -23.34 9.83
C SER A 127 1.09 -23.94 11.01
N THR A 128 0.15 -24.85 10.77
CA THR A 128 -0.76 -25.35 11.82
C THR A 128 -0.91 -26.86 11.74
N LEU A 129 -1.07 -27.47 12.90
CA LEU A 129 -1.36 -28.89 13.07
C LEU A 129 -2.59 -29.00 13.98
N SER A 130 -3.62 -29.69 13.52
CA SER A 130 -4.83 -29.99 14.29
C SER A 130 -4.93 -31.49 14.49
N MET A 131 -5.20 -31.91 15.72
CA MET A 131 -5.35 -33.32 16.08
C MET A 131 -6.65 -33.53 16.85
N ASP A 132 -7.44 -34.50 16.40
CA ASP A 132 -8.63 -34.96 17.11
C ASP A 132 -8.27 -36.19 17.93
N VAL A 133 -8.43 -36.08 19.24
CA VAL A 133 -7.94 -37.08 20.20
C VAL A 133 -9.01 -37.48 21.20
N THR A 134 -8.94 -38.74 21.63
CA THR A 134 -9.74 -39.28 22.74
C THR A 134 -8.81 -39.75 23.85
N ALA A 135 -9.13 -39.37 25.08
CA ALA A 135 -8.33 -39.66 26.26
C ALA A 135 -9.23 -40.09 27.43
N PRO A 136 -8.72 -40.88 28.40
CA PRO A 136 -9.51 -41.34 29.55
C PRO A 136 -9.84 -40.24 30.54
N ASN A 137 -9.13 -39.11 30.52
CA ASN A 137 -9.40 -37.97 31.39
C ASN A 137 -8.82 -36.67 30.82
N ARG A 138 -9.28 -35.53 31.35
CA ARG A 138 -8.78 -34.20 30.96
C ARG A 138 -7.29 -34.01 31.25
N LYS A 139 -6.74 -34.72 32.23
CA LYS A 139 -5.32 -34.64 32.60
C LYS A 139 -4.43 -35.20 31.49
N ALA A 140 -4.83 -36.28 30.83
CA ALA A 140 -4.12 -36.88 29.71
C ALA A 140 -4.10 -35.95 28.49
N VAL A 141 -5.18 -35.20 28.25
CA VAL A 141 -5.22 -34.16 27.20
C VAL A 141 -4.26 -33.01 27.53
N ALA A 142 -4.22 -32.57 28.80
CA ALA A 142 -3.28 -31.53 29.23
C ALA A 142 -1.81 -32.00 29.16
N GLU A 143 -1.55 -33.27 29.46
CA GLU A 143 -0.21 -33.87 29.30
C GLU A 143 0.22 -33.94 27.84
N LEU A 144 -0.70 -34.33 26.94
CA LEU A 144 -0.46 -34.27 25.49
C LEU A 144 -0.11 -32.83 25.06
N GLN A 145 -0.90 -31.84 25.48
CA GLN A 145 -0.64 -30.42 25.15
C GLN A 145 0.76 -29.99 25.61
N LEU A 146 1.16 -30.35 26.83
CA LEU A 146 2.47 -30.02 27.37
C LEU A 146 3.61 -30.67 26.55
N ARG A 147 3.50 -31.97 26.27
CA ARG A 147 4.52 -32.70 25.50
C ARG A 147 4.68 -32.19 24.08
N LEU A 148 3.58 -31.76 23.46
CA LEU A 148 3.60 -31.13 22.15
C LEU A 148 4.29 -29.77 22.21
N LYS A 149 4.04 -28.97 23.25
CA LYS A 149 4.72 -27.68 23.45
C LYS A 149 6.22 -27.80 23.72
N GLU A 150 6.67 -28.94 24.25
CA GLU A 150 8.09 -29.26 24.41
C GLU A 150 8.78 -29.71 23.11
N SER A 151 8.04 -29.95 22.03
CA SER A 151 8.61 -30.31 20.73
C SER A 151 9.37 -29.13 20.13
N PRO A 152 10.57 -29.33 19.57
CA PRO A 152 11.33 -28.26 18.92
C PRO A 152 10.63 -27.70 17.66
N PHE A 153 9.65 -28.43 17.12
CA PHE A 153 8.91 -28.05 15.92
C PHE A 153 7.59 -27.32 16.20
N ILE A 154 7.13 -27.28 17.47
CA ILE A 154 5.87 -26.66 17.86
C ILE A 154 6.18 -25.43 18.71
N GLY A 155 5.61 -24.27 18.36
CA GLY A 155 5.76 -23.05 19.15
C GLY A 155 4.69 -22.88 20.19
N ASP A 156 3.45 -23.13 19.79
CA ASP A 156 2.31 -23.08 20.69
C ASP A 156 1.38 -24.25 20.44
N ALA A 157 0.80 -24.77 21.52
CA ALA A 157 -0.16 -25.86 21.51
C ALA A 157 -1.28 -25.52 22.48
N HIS A 158 -2.50 -25.54 21.99
CA HIS A 158 -3.69 -25.25 22.78
C HIS A 158 -4.82 -26.23 22.46
N VAL A 159 -5.70 -26.42 23.44
CA VAL A 159 -6.88 -27.27 23.27
C VAL A 159 -8.04 -26.39 22.84
N SER A 160 -8.57 -26.62 21.64
CA SER A 160 -9.61 -25.80 21.03
C SER A 160 -11.01 -26.23 21.44
N SER A 161 -11.21 -27.53 21.71
CA SER A 161 -12.48 -28.09 22.14
C SER A 161 -12.25 -29.27 23.08
N VAL A 162 -13.15 -29.45 24.04
CA VAL A 162 -13.18 -30.61 24.94
C VAL A 162 -14.64 -31.02 25.15
N THR A 163 -14.98 -32.25 24.81
CA THR A 163 -16.27 -32.86 25.08
C THR A 163 -16.07 -34.07 25.99
N THR A 164 -16.87 -34.17 27.05
CA THR A 164 -16.87 -35.35 27.93
C THR A 164 -17.95 -36.29 27.41
N ASP A 165 -17.62 -37.56 27.24
CA ASP A 165 -18.60 -38.57 26.87
C ASP A 165 -19.35 -39.07 28.12
N GLU A 166 -20.68 -38.95 28.13
CA GLU A 166 -21.52 -39.19 29.31
C GLU A 166 -21.66 -40.68 29.64
N GLU A 167 -21.44 -41.58 28.67
CA GLU A 167 -21.64 -43.03 28.82
C GLU A 167 -20.34 -43.82 29.09
N GLY A 168 -19.17 -43.28 28.74
CA GLY A 168 -17.89 -44.01 28.74
C GLY A 168 -16.78 -43.45 29.62
N GLY A 169 -17.00 -42.31 30.29
CA GLY A 169 -15.98 -41.66 31.13
C GLY A 169 -14.76 -41.11 30.36
N GLY A 170 -14.81 -41.15 29.02
CA GLY A 170 -13.77 -40.63 28.14
C GLY A 170 -13.96 -39.14 27.83
N VAL A 171 -12.90 -38.52 27.33
CA VAL A 171 -12.86 -37.12 26.92
C VAL A 171 -12.36 -37.08 25.48
N SER A 172 -13.16 -36.49 24.60
CA SER A 172 -12.73 -36.14 23.24
C SER A 172 -12.27 -34.68 23.22
N ALA A 173 -11.18 -34.39 22.51
CA ALA A 173 -10.64 -33.04 22.43
C ALA A 173 -9.99 -32.78 21.07
N THR A 174 -10.06 -31.53 20.60
CA THR A 174 -9.28 -31.07 19.45
C THR A 174 -8.11 -30.23 19.97
N VAL A 175 -6.89 -30.62 19.61
CA VAL A 175 -5.65 -29.91 19.95
C VAL A 175 -5.11 -29.23 18.70
N GLN A 176 -4.93 -27.91 18.77
CA GLN A 176 -4.33 -27.12 17.70
C GLN A 176 -2.94 -26.65 18.10
N CYS A 177 -2.00 -26.80 17.18
CA CYS A 177 -0.60 -26.45 17.35
C CYS A 177 -0.16 -25.50 16.23
N THR A 178 0.70 -24.54 16.59
CA THR A 178 1.40 -23.69 15.62
C THR A 178 2.80 -24.26 15.41
N ILE A 179 3.14 -24.54 14.16
CA ILE A 179 4.43 -25.09 13.77
C ILE A 179 5.44 -23.95 13.73
N VAL A 180 6.47 -24.02 14.59
CA VAL A 180 7.60 -23.09 14.50
C VAL A 180 8.46 -23.55 13.34
N LYS A 181 8.92 -22.57 12.56
CA LYS A 181 9.79 -22.72 11.39
C LYS A 181 11.00 -23.61 11.72
N GLY A 182 10.84 -24.93 11.63
CA GLY A 182 11.94 -25.89 11.60
C GLY A 182 12.67 -25.74 10.28
N GLY A 183 13.99 -25.91 10.26
CA GLY A 183 14.77 -25.84 9.02
C GLY A 183 15.52 -24.53 8.80
N ALA A 184 15.98 -23.86 9.85
CA ALA A 184 17.32 -23.30 9.76
C ALA A 184 18.28 -24.50 9.91
N ALA A 185 18.67 -25.10 8.79
CA ALA A 185 19.88 -25.91 8.75
C ALA A 185 21.03 -24.98 9.13
N GLN A 186 21.60 -25.18 10.32
CA GLN A 186 23.03 -24.94 10.51
C GLN A 186 23.78 -26.13 9.93
#